data_AF-A0A431HIK9-F1
#
_entry.id   AF-A0A431HIK9-F1
#
_cell.length_a   1.000
_cell.length_b   1.000
_cell.length_c   1.000
_cell.angle_alpha   90.00
_cell.angle_beta   90.00
_cell.angle_gamma   90.00
#
_symmetry.space_group_name_H-M   'P 1'
#
loop_
_entity.id
_entity.type
_entity.pdbx_description
1 polymer ?
#
loop_
_entity_poly.entity_id
_entity_poly.type
_entity_poly.pdbx_seq_one_letter_code
_entity_poly.pdbx_strand_id
1 'polypeptide(L)'
;MANDQNQNNEEYPSIAQHGIALEIFGKGVVIVGKSGAGKSELGLELIDRGHRLICDDLVQGTLVDDEILLSSPHDFGIGFMEVRGVGFINAEYFFGKHCICHSKMPLF
;
A
#
# COMPACT_ATOMS: atom_id res chain seq x y z
N MET A 1 -23.84 -11.65 30.62
CA MET A 1 -23.36 -12.59 29.59
C MET A 1 -22.20 -11.89 28.90
N ALA A 2 -20.99 -12.33 29.21
CA ALA A 2 -19.75 -11.76 28.68
C ALA A 2 -19.63 -12.06 27.19
N ASN A 3 -19.19 -11.08 26.39
CA ASN A 3 -18.51 -11.34 25.13
C ASN A 3 -17.16 -10.62 25.20
N ASP A 4 -16.18 -11.36 25.71
CA ASP A 4 -14.77 -11.16 25.38
C ASP A 4 -14.62 -11.21 23.86
N GLN A 5 -14.33 -10.06 23.25
CA GLN A 5 -13.61 -9.98 21.99
C GLN A 5 -12.38 -9.12 22.27
N ASN A 6 -11.52 -9.67 23.13
CA ASN A 6 -10.15 -9.21 23.30
C ASN A 6 -9.46 -9.50 21.96
N GLN A 7 -9.50 -8.54 21.02
CA GLN A 7 -8.62 -8.56 19.87
C GLN A 7 -7.21 -8.41 20.46
N ASN A 8 -6.48 -9.53 20.52
CA ASN A 8 -5.06 -9.54 20.79
C ASN A 8 -4.41 -8.65 19.72
N ASN A 9 -4.22 -7.37 20.02
CA ASN A 9 -3.41 -6.48 19.21
C ASN A 9 -1.97 -6.89 19.46
N GLU A 10 -1.53 -7.96 18.81
CA GLU A 10 -0.11 -8.27 18.72
C GLU A 10 0.55 -7.08 18.01
N GLU A 11 1.20 -6.24 18.81
CA GLU A 11 1.87 -5.05 18.35
C GLU A 11 3.21 -5.47 17.75
N TYR A 12 3.15 -5.86 16.48
CA TYR A 12 4.34 -6.23 15.72
C TYR A 12 5.24 -5.01 15.49
N PRO A 13 6.57 -5.16 15.56
CA PRO A 13 7.48 -4.09 15.18
C PRO A 13 7.19 -3.62 13.77
N SER A 14 7.12 -2.30 13.56
CA SER A 14 6.89 -1.74 12.23
C SER A 14 7.79 -0.56 11.94
N ILE A 15 8.03 -0.34 10.66
CA ILE A 15 8.73 0.83 10.12
C ILE A 15 7.83 1.51 9.07
N ALA A 16 8.02 2.81 8.90
CA ALA A 16 7.35 3.57 7.85
C ALA A 16 8.37 4.10 6.85
N GLN A 17 8.09 3.95 5.55
CA GLN A 17 8.96 4.38 4.47
C GLN A 17 8.18 5.25 3.48
N HIS A 18 8.75 6.39 3.10
CA HIS A 18 8.17 7.19 2.02
C HIS A 18 8.39 6.51 0.67
N GLY A 19 7.32 6.36 -0.10
CA GLY A 19 7.32 5.62 -1.36
C GLY A 19 5.91 5.22 -1.77
N ILE A 20 5.83 4.39 -2.80
CA ILE A 20 4.59 3.76 -3.23
C ILE A 20 4.75 2.25 -3.15
N ALA A 21 3.78 1.56 -2.58
CA ALA A 21 3.75 0.11 -2.50
C ALA A 21 2.70 -0.47 -3.45
N LEU A 22 3.09 -1.48 -4.21
CA LEU A 22 2.23 -2.20 -5.13
C LEU A 22 2.41 -3.71 -4.99
N GLU A 23 1.39 -4.46 -5.38
CA GLU A 23 1.54 -5.86 -5.74
C GLU A 23 1.83 -6.00 -7.23
N ILE A 24 3.05 -6.43 -7.55
CA ILE A 24 3.53 -6.66 -8.91
C ILE A 24 3.81 -8.16 -9.07
N PHE A 25 3.17 -8.80 -10.04
CA PHE A 25 3.26 -10.25 -10.27
C PHE A 25 3.05 -11.11 -9.01
N GLY A 26 2.12 -10.71 -8.14
CA GLY A 26 1.81 -11.44 -6.92
C GLY A 26 2.79 -11.20 -5.77
N LYS A 27 3.63 -10.16 -5.83
CA LYS A 27 4.65 -9.83 -4.83
C LYS A 27 4.56 -8.38 -4.39
N GLY A 28 4.76 -8.11 -3.10
CA GLY A 28 4.84 -6.76 -2.56
C GLY A 28 6.13 -6.07 -3.03
N VAL A 29 6.00 -4.87 -3.58
CA VAL A 29 7.14 -4.08 -4.06
C VAL A 29 6.97 -2.65 -3.58
N VAL A 30 8.03 -2.10 -2.98
CA VAL A 30 8.10 -0.68 -2.62
C VAL A 30 9.00 0.04 -3.60
N ILE A 31 8.46 1.06 -4.27
CA ILE A 31 9.22 1.95 -5.13
C ILE A 31 9.56 3.20 -4.33
N VAL A 32 10.85 3.40 -4.08
CA VAL A 32 11.40 4.55 -3.34
C VAL A 32 12.19 5.47 -4.26
N GLY A 33 12.28 6.74 -3.89
CA GLY A 33 12.98 7.75 -4.70
C GLY A 33 12.64 9.16 -4.25
N LYS A 34 13.40 10.14 -4.76
CA LYS A 34 13.24 11.56 -4.43
C LYS A 34 11.80 12.03 -4.68
N SER A 35 11.38 13.07 -3.95
CA SER A 35 10.10 13.74 -4.24
C SER A 35 10.12 14.30 -5.67
N GLY A 36 8.99 14.19 -6.38
CA GLY A 36 8.89 14.59 -7.79
C GLY A 36 9.57 13.66 -8.79
N ALA A 37 10.12 12.51 -8.37
CA ALA A 37 10.76 11.54 -9.28
C ALA A 37 9.78 10.75 -10.17
N GLY A 38 8.46 10.98 -10.06
CA GLY A 38 7.46 10.26 -10.86
C GLY A 38 6.94 8.95 -10.25
N LYS A 39 7.05 8.76 -8.92
CA LYS A 39 6.68 7.49 -8.26
C LYS A 39 5.19 7.17 -8.39
N SER A 40 4.33 8.15 -8.09
CA SER A 40 2.87 7.99 -8.15
C SER A 40 2.40 7.83 -9.60
N GLU A 41 3.02 8.54 -10.54
CA GLU A 41 2.78 8.41 -11.98
C GLU A 41 3.17 7.02 -12.50
N LEU A 42 4.33 6.50 -12.10
CA LEU A 42 4.73 5.12 -12.40
C LEU A 42 3.77 4.10 -11.75
N GLY A 43 3.31 4.37 -10.52
CA GLY A 43 2.31 3.55 -9.84
C GLY A 43 1.01 3.42 -10.63
N LEU A 44 0.51 4.54 -11.16
CA LEU A 44 -0.66 4.53 -12.03
C LEU A 44 -0.45 3.72 -13.30
N GLU A 45 0.72 3.85 -13.93
CA GLU A 45 1.06 3.09 -15.13
C GLU A 45 1.16 1.58 -14.86
N LEU A 46 1.49 1.18 -13.63
CA LEU A 46 1.50 -0.22 -13.21
C LEU A 46 0.08 -0.71 -12.90
N ILE A 47 -0.75 0.12 -12.27
CA ILE A 47 -2.17 -0.19 -12.02
C ILE A 47 -2.92 -0.41 -13.34
N ASP A 48 -2.70 0.46 -14.32
CA ASP A 48 -3.28 0.34 -15.67
C ASP A 48 -2.88 -0.97 -16.37
N ARG A 49 -1.70 -1.51 -16.03
CA ARG A 49 -1.23 -2.83 -16.49
C ARG A 49 -1.73 -4.02 -15.66
N GLY A 50 -2.62 -3.78 -14.70
CA GLY A 50 -3.27 -4.82 -13.89
C GLY A 50 -2.56 -5.14 -12.58
N HIS A 51 -1.59 -4.31 -12.15
CA HIS A 51 -1.01 -4.41 -10.81
C HIS A 51 -1.92 -3.73 -9.77
N ARG A 52 -1.70 -4.02 -8.49
CA ARG A 52 -2.57 -3.54 -7.43
C ARG A 52 -1.86 -2.55 -6.52
N LEU A 53 -2.48 -1.42 -6.23
CA LEU A 53 -2.02 -0.44 -5.25
C LEU A 53 -2.20 -0.99 -3.84
N ILE A 54 -1.14 -0.89 -3.03
CA ILE A 54 -1.23 -1.10 -1.58
C ILE A 54 -1.43 0.24 -0.89
N CYS A 55 -0.50 1.17 -1.10
CA CYS A 55 -0.59 2.54 -0.64
C CYS A 55 0.36 3.45 -1.42
N ASP A 56 0.04 4.74 -1.45
CA ASP A 56 0.91 5.81 -1.95
C ASP A 56 1.38 6.70 -0.79
N ASP A 57 2.49 7.40 -1.00
CA ASP A 57 3.21 8.26 -0.05
C ASP A 57 3.85 7.57 1.16
N LEU A 58 3.08 6.91 2.03
CA LEU A 58 3.59 6.31 3.28
C LEU A 58 3.29 4.81 3.35
N VAL A 59 4.35 4.00 3.30
CA VAL A 59 4.27 2.53 3.34
C VAL A 59 4.67 2.03 4.72
N GLN A 60 3.83 1.19 5.35
CA GLN A 60 4.19 0.49 6.57
C GLN A 60 4.75 -0.89 6.22
N GLY A 61 5.89 -1.24 6.81
CA GLY A 61 6.44 -2.59 6.84
C GLY A 61 6.36 -3.13 8.25
N THR A 62 5.60 -4.20 8.47
CA THR A 62 5.36 -4.82 9.78
C THR A 62 6.02 -6.19 9.82
N LEU A 63 6.86 -6.46 10.83
CA LEU A 63 7.54 -7.75 10.98
C LEU A 63 6.58 -8.79 11.57
N VAL A 64 6.14 -9.77 10.78
CA VAL A 64 5.23 -10.86 11.18
C VAL A 64 5.90 -12.18 10.82
N ASP A 65 6.08 -13.09 11.78
CA ASP A 65 6.70 -14.42 11.56
C ASP A 65 8.02 -14.37 10.77
N ASP A 66 8.92 -13.45 11.14
CA ASP A 66 10.21 -13.18 10.47
C ASP A 66 10.11 -12.67 9.01
N GLU A 67 8.91 -12.36 8.53
CA GLU A 67 8.65 -11.74 7.23
C GLU A 67 8.13 -10.29 7.37
N ILE A 68 8.34 -9.46 6.35
CA ILE A 68 7.82 -8.08 6.35
C ILE A 68 6.48 -8.04 5.62
N LEU A 69 5.38 -7.71 6.29
CA LEU A 69 4.12 -7.42 5.63
C LEU A 69 4.08 -5.94 5.21
N LEU A 70 3.92 -5.67 3.92
CA LEU A 70 3.67 -4.30 3.43
C LEU A 70 2.18 -3.98 3.51
N SER A 71 1.82 -2.83 4.07
CA SER A 71 0.46 -2.33 4.15
C SER A 71 0.40 -0.80 4.19
N SER A 72 -0.81 -0.24 4.10
CA SER A 72 -1.05 1.14 4.50
C SER A 72 -1.00 1.26 6.03
N PRO A 73 -0.38 2.30 6.61
CA PRO A 73 -0.47 2.58 8.05
C PRO A 73 -1.85 3.06 8.48
N HIS A 74 -2.67 3.53 7.54
CA HIS A 74 -3.98 4.10 7.81
C HIS A 74 -5.01 3.69 6.75
N ASP A 75 -6.23 3.38 7.20
CA ASP A 75 -7.31 2.95 6.31
C ASP A 75 -7.82 4.07 5.39
N PHE A 76 -7.76 5.33 5.85
CA PHE A 76 -8.30 6.47 5.09
C PHE A 76 -7.54 6.74 3.78
N GLY A 77 -6.28 6.32 3.69
CA GLY A 77 -5.43 6.53 2.51
C GLY A 77 -5.57 5.42 1.46
N ILE A 78 -6.29 4.34 1.76
CA ILE A 78 -6.41 3.20 0.85
C ILE A 78 -7.13 3.63 -0.42
N GLY A 79 -6.50 3.37 -1.57
CA GLY A 79 -7.04 3.69 -2.89
C GLY A 79 -6.88 5.16 -3.30
N PHE A 80 -6.43 6.05 -2.42
CA PHE A 80 -6.16 7.43 -2.79
C PHE A 80 -4.70 7.62 -3.23
N MET A 81 -4.50 8.41 -4.29
CA MET A 81 -3.18 8.78 -4.81
C MET A 81 -3.14 10.29 -5.09
N GLU A 82 -2.00 10.94 -4.84
CA GLU A 82 -1.76 12.32 -5.26
C GLU A 82 -1.06 12.32 -6.62
N VAL A 83 -1.70 12.92 -7.63
CA VAL A 83 -1.12 13.08 -8.96
C VAL A 83 -0.88 14.56 -9.23
N ARG A 84 0.37 14.94 -9.49
CA ARG A 84 0.71 16.34 -9.73
C ARG A 84 -0.02 16.89 -10.96
N GLY A 85 -0.61 18.07 -10.80
CA GLY A 85 -1.40 18.72 -11.85
C GLY A 85 -2.84 18.22 -11.97
N VAL A 86 -3.22 17.15 -11.26
CA VAL A 86 -4.59 16.63 -11.19
C VAL A 86 -5.18 16.77 -9.79
N GLY A 87 -4.39 16.48 -8.76
CA GLY A 87 -4.80 16.45 -7.35
C GLY A 87 -4.98 15.03 -6.84
N PHE A 88 -5.76 14.88 -5.76
CA PHE A 88 -6.09 13.57 -5.21
C PHE A 88 -7.09 12.83 -6.09
N ILE A 89 -6.77 11.58 -6.41
CA ILE A 89 -7.63 10.68 -7.16
C ILE A 89 -7.95 9.44 -6.34
N ASN A 90 -9.07 8.79 -6.65
CA ASN A 90 -9.42 7.48 -6.12
C ASN A 90 -9.18 6.42 -7.21
N ALA A 91 -8.14 5.59 -7.05
CA ALA A 91 -7.77 4.55 -8.00
C ALA A 91 -8.90 3.52 -8.19
N GLU A 92 -9.64 3.16 -7.15
CA GLU A 92 -10.79 2.25 -7.25
C GLU A 92 -11.89 2.82 -8.15
N TYR A 93 -12.10 4.14 -8.13
CA TYR A 93 -13.11 4.78 -9.00
C TYR A 93 -12.76 4.64 -10.49
N PHE A 94 -11.48 4.73 -10.84
CA PHE A 94 -11.03 4.69 -12.24
C PHE A 94 -10.75 3.27 -12.75
N PHE A 95 -10.17 2.42 -11.91
CA PHE A 95 -9.71 1.08 -12.30
C PHE A 95 -10.56 -0.04 -11.69
N GLY A 96 -11.48 0.26 -10.77
CA GLY A 96 -12.32 -0.73 -10.09
C GLY A 96 -11.63 -1.40 -8.89
N LYS A 97 -12.42 -2.05 -8.03
CA LYS A 97 -11.96 -2.67 -6.76
C LYS A 97 -10.77 -3.61 -6.87
N HIS A 98 -10.58 -4.24 -8.01
CA HIS A 98 -9.51 -5.21 -8.21
C HIS A 98 -8.12 -4.56 -8.23
N CYS A 99 -8.01 -3.24 -8.41
CA CYS A 99 -6.74 -2.53 -8.36
C CYS A 99 -6.22 -2.29 -6.93
N ILE A 100 -6.98 -2.66 -5.89
CA ILE A 100 -6.58 -2.44 -4.49
C ILE A 100 -6.08 -3.75 -3.87
N CYS A 101 -5.01 -3.65 -3.08
CA CYS A 101 -4.43 -4.73 -2.28
C CYS A 101 -4.20 -4.22 -0.86
N HIS A 102 -4.82 -4.83 0.16
CA HIS A 102 -4.67 -4.32 1.53
C HIS A 102 -3.27 -4.55 2.11
N SER A 103 -2.66 -5.69 1.77
CA SER A 103 -1.31 -6.01 2.21
C SER A 103 -0.67 -7.09 1.35
N LYS A 104 0.67 -7.09 1.31
CA LYS A 104 1.43 -8.10 0.58
C LYS A 104 2.83 -8.30 1.14
N MET A 105 3.24 -9.56 1.29
CA MET A 105 4.64 -9.89 1.57
C MET A 105 5.52 -9.53 0.35
N PRO A 106 6.71 -8.93 0.55
CA PRO A 106 7.65 -8.69 -0.50
C PRO A 106 8.22 -10.01 -1.02
N LEU A 107 8.81 -9.96 -2.21
CA LEU A 107 9.67 -11.04 -2.65
C LEU A 107 10.99 -10.89 -1.90
N PHE A 108 11.23 -11.60 -0.79
CA PHE A 108 12.50 -12.19 -0.30
C PHE A 108 12.22 -12.99 0.97
#